data_AF-A0AA38CRK3-F1
#
_entry.id   AF-A0AA38CRK3-F1
#
_cell.length_a   1.000
_cell.length_b   1.000
_cell.length_c   1.000
_cell.angle_alpha   90.00
_cell.angle_beta   90.00
_cell.angle_gamma   90.00
#
_symmetry.space_group_name_H-M   'P 1'
#
loop_
_entity.id
_entity.type
_entity.pdbx_description
1 polymer ?
#
loop_
_entity_poly.entity_id
_entity_poly.type
_entity_poly.pdbx_seq_one_letter_code
_entity_poly.pdbx_strand_id
1 'polypeptide(L)'
;RKFLQFESGYVVETVLEGSKLGIDPYTIEVSPDGELLILDSQNNNILRLTPPLSCCHVDGRPKDARFNHPKGFTIDDSGNVYVADTMNMAIRKIGDE
;
A
#
# COMPACT_ATOMS: atom_id res chain seq x y z
N ARG A 1 -11.77 -9.65 -20.64
CA ARG A 1 -11.28 -8.64 -19.65
C ARG A 1 -10.51 -9.42 -18.60
N LYS A 2 -9.19 -9.23 -18.49
CA LYS A 2 -8.40 -9.86 -17.42
C LYS A 2 -8.65 -9.06 -16.14
N PHE A 3 -9.07 -9.73 -15.09
CA PHE A 3 -9.15 -9.15 -13.75
C PHE A 3 -7.97 -9.71 -12.96
N LEU A 4 -7.46 -8.93 -12.01
CA LEU A 4 -6.56 -9.50 -11.00
C LEU A 4 -7.37 -10.58 -10.25
N GLN A 5 -6.86 -11.81 -10.23
CA GLN A 5 -7.54 -12.94 -9.62
C GLN A 5 -6.61 -13.56 -8.59
N PHE A 6 -7.04 -13.51 -7.33
CA PHE A 6 -6.39 -14.14 -6.20
C PHE A 6 -7.05 -15.51 -5.99
N GLU A 7 -6.34 -16.59 -6.31
CA GLU A 7 -6.91 -17.95 -6.37
C GLU A 7 -7.32 -18.48 -4.99
N SER A 8 -6.64 -18.05 -3.93
CA SER A 8 -6.87 -18.47 -2.55
C SER A 8 -7.71 -17.48 -1.73
N GLY A 9 -8.20 -16.41 -2.35
CA GLY A 9 -8.71 -15.23 -1.63
C GLY A 9 -7.60 -14.20 -1.43
N TYR A 10 -7.92 -13.05 -0.83
CA TYR A 10 -6.95 -11.96 -0.64
C TYR A 10 -7.11 -11.25 0.70
N VAL A 11 -5.99 -10.79 1.26
CA VAL A 11 -5.92 -9.98 2.47
C VAL A 11 -5.53 -8.54 2.14
N VAL A 12 -5.97 -7.61 3.00
CA VAL A 12 -5.47 -6.23 2.99
C VAL A 12 -4.69 -5.97 4.26
N GLU A 13 -3.46 -5.51 4.11
CA GLU A 13 -2.56 -5.21 5.22
C GLU A 13 -2.09 -3.77 5.16
N THR A 14 -1.86 -3.16 6.32
CA THR A 14 -1.15 -1.87 6.41
C THR A 14 0.35 -2.12 6.43
N VAL A 15 1.05 -1.75 5.35
CA VAL A 15 2.51 -1.87 5.20
C VAL A 15 3.23 -0.70 5.83
N LEU A 16 2.58 0.47 5.85
CA LEU A 16 3.12 1.69 6.42
C LEU A 16 2.01 2.53 7.05
N GLU A 17 2.19 2.88 8.32
CA GLU A 17 1.42 3.90 9.00
C GLU A 17 2.10 5.27 8.79
N GLY A 18 1.69 5.96 7.74
CA GLY A 18 2.23 7.27 7.38
C GLY A 18 1.97 8.35 8.43
N SER A 19 0.94 8.21 9.27
CA SER A 19 0.70 9.09 10.43
C SER A 19 1.89 9.13 11.41
N LYS A 20 2.61 8.02 11.59
CA LYS A 20 3.82 7.94 12.44
C LYS A 20 5.02 8.69 11.83
N LEU A 21 5.03 8.84 10.50
CA LEU A 21 6.10 9.50 9.76
C LEU A 21 5.71 10.91 9.30
N GLY A 22 4.47 11.33 9.54
CA GLY A 22 3.94 12.61 9.09
C GLY A 22 3.80 12.73 7.58
N ILE A 23 3.55 11.62 6.87
CA ILE A 23 3.47 11.59 5.40
C ILE A 23 2.02 11.55 4.91
N ASP A 24 1.75 12.19 3.77
CA ASP A 24 0.49 12.09 3.03
C ASP A 24 0.72 11.43 1.66
N PRO A 25 0.56 10.09 1.57
CA PRO A 25 0.92 9.35 0.38
C PRO A 25 -0.04 9.66 -0.78
N TYR A 26 0.52 10.07 -1.91
CA TYR A 26 -0.24 10.37 -3.13
C TYR A 26 -0.14 9.23 -4.15
N THR A 27 1.08 8.81 -4.47
CA THR A 27 1.35 7.68 -5.36
C THR A 27 2.53 6.86 -4.85
N ILE A 28 2.64 5.63 -5.33
CA ILE A 28 3.64 4.65 -4.93
C ILE A 28 4.22 4.04 -6.19
N GLU A 29 5.52 3.78 -6.18
CA GLU A 29 6.19 2.86 -7.11
C GLU A 29 6.92 1.79 -6.31
N VAL A 30 6.88 0.56 -6.80
CA VAL A 30 7.62 -0.57 -6.22
C VAL A 30 8.74 -0.94 -7.17
N SER A 31 9.97 -1.01 -6.66
CA SER A 31 11.12 -1.43 -7.43
C SER A 31 11.22 -2.97 -7.48
N PRO A 32 11.97 -3.55 -8.43
CA PRO A 32 12.11 -5.01 -8.55
C PRO A 32 12.72 -5.72 -7.32
N ASP A 33 13.47 -4.99 -6.50
CA ASP A 33 14.02 -5.44 -5.22
C ASP A 33 13.05 -5.24 -4.04
N GLY A 34 11.84 -4.74 -4.29
CA GLY A 34 10.77 -4.58 -3.31
C GLY A 34 10.80 -3.28 -2.52
N GLU A 35 11.67 -2.32 -2.84
CA GLU A 35 11.62 -0.99 -2.22
C GLU A 35 10.39 -0.19 -2.72
N LEU A 36 9.83 0.63 -1.83
CA LEU A 36 8.74 1.54 -2.14
C LEU A 36 9.27 2.97 -2.26
N LEU A 37 8.95 3.60 -3.38
CA LEU A 37 9.08 5.03 -3.61
C LEU A 37 7.70 5.67 -3.42
N ILE A 38 7.58 6.56 -2.44
CA ILE A 38 6.30 7.19 -2.08
C ILE A 38 6.41 8.67 -2.38
N LEU A 39 5.49 9.18 -3.20
CA LEU A 39 5.30 10.62 -3.35
C LEU A 39 4.46 11.11 -2.16
N ASP A 40 5.09 11.88 -1.28
CA ASP A 40 4.43 12.51 -0.15
C ASP A 40 4.04 13.94 -0.52
N SER A 41 2.74 14.13 -0.72
CA SER A 41 2.20 15.39 -1.19
C SER A 41 2.15 16.48 -0.13
N GLN A 42 2.20 16.13 1.16
CA GLN A 42 2.20 17.10 2.25
C GLN A 42 3.59 17.69 2.49
N ASN A 43 4.63 16.88 2.35
CA ASN A 43 6.02 17.28 2.58
C ASN A 43 6.79 17.66 1.31
N ASN A 44 6.14 17.64 0.13
CA ASN A 44 6.73 17.99 -1.17
C ASN A 44 8.01 17.20 -1.49
N ASN A 45 8.07 15.92 -1.12
CA ASN A 45 9.24 15.07 -1.30
C ASN A 45 8.86 13.65 -1.76
N ILE A 46 9.90 12.87 -2.10
CA ILE A 46 9.79 11.45 -2.39
C ILE A 46 10.56 10.70 -1.31
N LEU A 47 9.91 9.75 -0.65
CA LEU A 47 10.53 8.87 0.33
C LEU A 47 10.84 7.52 -0.32
N ARG A 48 11.99 6.94 0.03
CA ARG A 48 12.35 5.57 -0.34
C ARG A 48 12.40 4.72 0.92
N LEU A 49 11.70 3.60 0.91
CA LEU A 49 11.44 2.76 2.07
C LEU A 49 11.59 1.27 1.69
N THR A 50 12.22 0.48 2.56
CA THR A 50 12.31 -0.98 2.38
C THR A 50 11.28 -1.67 3.28
N PRO A 51 10.22 -2.30 2.74
CA PRO A 51 9.26 -3.06 3.54
C PRO A 51 9.86 -4.34 4.16
N PRO A 52 9.28 -4.86 5.25
CA PRO A 52 8.20 -4.26 6.04
C PRO A 52 8.75 -3.33 7.12
N LEU A 53 8.24 -2.10 7.21
CA LEU A 53 8.68 -1.10 8.19
C LEU A 53 7.99 -1.22 9.57
N SER A 54 7.41 -2.40 9.89
CA SER A 54 6.55 -2.71 11.06
C SER A 54 5.16 -2.04 11.02
N CYS A 55 4.04 -2.67 11.42
CA CYS A 55 3.75 -4.07 11.72
C CYS A 55 2.24 -4.34 11.55
N CYS A 56 1.88 -4.98 10.45
CA CYS A 56 0.94 -6.11 10.46
C CYS A 56 -0.46 -5.85 11.09
N HIS A 57 -1.06 -4.68 10.90
CA HIS A 57 -2.52 -4.61 11.00
C HIS A 57 -3.08 -5.26 9.73
N VAL A 58 -3.49 -6.52 9.88
CA VAL A 58 -4.34 -7.18 8.89
C VAL A 58 -5.71 -6.58 9.11
N ASP A 59 -6.12 -5.70 8.19
CA ASP A 59 -7.48 -5.13 8.16
C ASP A 59 -8.55 -6.18 7.88
N GLY A 60 -8.10 -7.42 7.61
CA GLY A 60 -8.92 -8.58 7.37
C GLY A 60 -9.19 -8.75 5.88
N ARG A 61 -10.32 -9.38 5.61
CA ARG A 61 -10.79 -9.55 4.25
C ARG A 61 -11.21 -8.19 3.66
N PRO A 62 -11.31 -8.08 2.34
CA PRO A 62 -11.58 -6.82 1.63
C PRO A 62 -12.90 -6.16 2.01
N LYS A 63 -13.88 -6.98 2.40
CA LYS A 63 -15.18 -6.55 2.93
C LYS A 63 -15.07 -5.84 4.29
N ASP A 64 -13.99 -6.09 5.02
CA ASP A 64 -13.70 -5.55 6.34
C ASP A 64 -12.70 -4.39 6.22
N ALA A 65 -11.77 -4.46 5.27
CA ALA A 65 -10.87 -3.39 4.91
C ALA A 65 -11.63 -2.10 4.54
N ARG A 66 -11.11 -0.97 5.02
CA ARG A 66 -11.65 0.37 4.71
C ARG A 66 -10.52 1.21 4.11
N PHE A 67 -10.75 1.68 2.90
CA PHE A 67 -9.94 2.70 2.26
C PHE A 67 -10.63 4.05 2.43
N ASN A 68 -9.85 5.12 2.43
CA ASN A 68 -10.30 6.48 2.59
C ASN A 68 -9.58 7.39 1.59
N HIS A 69 -10.30 7.76 0.53
CA HIS A 69 -9.78 8.56 -0.60
C HIS A 69 -8.41 8.08 -1.13
N PRO A 70 -8.27 6.80 -1.53
CA PRO A 70 -7.02 6.32 -2.11
C PRO A 70 -6.72 7.04 -3.44
N LYS A 71 -5.46 7.37 -3.69
CA LYS A 71 -5.07 8.18 -4.86
C LYS A 71 -4.21 7.47 -5.90
N GLY A 72 -3.31 6.59 -5.47
CA GLY A 72 -2.37 5.90 -6.34
C GLY A 72 -2.21 4.44 -5.95
N PHE A 73 -1.78 3.62 -6.90
CA PHE A 73 -1.44 2.22 -6.66
C PHE A 73 -0.33 1.76 -7.60
N THR A 74 0.36 0.69 -7.22
CA THR A 74 1.33 -0.03 -8.06
C THR A 74 1.23 -1.53 -7.80
N ILE A 75 1.88 -2.35 -8.62
CA ILE A 75 1.83 -3.81 -8.55
C ILE A 75 3.26 -4.33 -8.60
N ASP A 76 3.63 -5.21 -7.66
CA ASP A 76 4.94 -5.88 -7.69
C ASP A 76 4.97 -7.09 -8.64
N ASP A 77 6.16 -7.65 -8.88
CA ASP A 77 6.34 -8.81 -9.76
C ASP A 77 5.64 -10.09 -9.25
N SER A 78 5.26 -10.11 -7.97
CA SER A 78 4.50 -11.21 -7.36
C SER A 78 2.98 -10.99 -7.46
N GLY A 79 2.53 -9.89 -8.06
CA GLY A 79 1.11 -9.55 -8.21
C GLY A 79 0.47 -8.90 -6.99
N ASN A 80 1.24 -8.51 -5.97
CA ASN A 80 0.70 -7.76 -4.84
C ASN A 80 0.42 -6.31 -5.27
N VAL A 81 -0.71 -5.77 -4.85
CA VAL A 81 -1.09 -4.37 -5.12
C VAL A 81 -0.78 -3.51 -3.92
N TYR A 82 0.01 -2.45 -4.12
CA TYR A 82 0.28 -1.44 -3.10
C TYR A 82 -0.58 -0.21 -3.38
N VAL A 83 -1.28 0.31 -2.37
CA VAL A 83 -2.24 1.41 -2.50
C VAL A 83 -1.87 2.55 -1.55
N ALA A 84 -1.84 3.78 -2.07
CA ALA A 84 -1.73 5.00 -1.29
C ALA A 84 -3.11 5.36 -0.76
N ASP A 85 -3.37 5.05 0.50
CA ASP A 85 -4.62 5.29 1.20
C ASP A 85 -4.55 6.64 1.91
N THR A 86 -4.62 7.69 1.10
CA THR A 86 -4.23 9.08 1.42
C THR A 86 -4.89 9.61 2.68
N MET A 87 -6.22 9.56 2.82
CA MET A 87 -6.87 10.11 4.02
C MET A 87 -6.74 9.23 5.26
N ASN A 88 -6.30 7.98 5.10
CA ASN A 88 -5.85 7.15 6.22
C ASN A 88 -4.36 7.34 6.52
N MET A 89 -3.64 8.19 5.76
CA MET A 89 -2.20 8.38 5.84
C MET A 89 -1.47 7.03 5.87
N ALA A 90 -1.79 6.12 4.95
CA ALA A 90 -1.28 4.76 5.00
C ALA A 90 -0.89 4.21 3.62
N ILE A 91 0.05 3.26 3.64
CA ILE A 91 0.32 2.39 2.48
C ILE A 91 -0.29 1.03 2.77
N ARG A 92 -1.16 0.59 1.89
CA ARG A 92 -1.90 -0.68 2.01
C ARG A 92 -1.34 -1.67 1.00
N LYS A 93 -1.29 -2.95 1.35
CA LYS A 93 -0.96 -4.04 0.43
C LYS A 93 -2.14 -4.98 0.31
N ILE A 94 -2.44 -5.37 -0.92
CA ILE A 94 -3.41 -6.40 -1.27
C ILE A 94 -2.63 -7.55 -1.87
N GLY A 95 -2.72 -8.73 -1.27
CA GLY A 95 -2.04 -9.94 -1.75
C GLY A 95 -2.89 -11.17 -1.46
N ASP A 96 -2.45 -12.32 -1.98
CA ASP A 96 -3.05 -13.61 -1.62
C ASP A 96 -3.05 -13.83 -0.09
N GLU A 97 -4.05 -14.55 0.42
CA GLU A 97 -4.07 -15.05 1.83
C GLU A 97 -2.87 -15.95 2.15
#